data_AF-A0A5J5L9M1-F1
#
_entry.id   AF-A0A5J5L9M1-F1
#
_cell.length_a   1.000
_cell.length_b   1.000
_cell.length_c   1.000
_cell.angle_alpha   90.00
_cell.angle_beta   90.00
_cell.angle_gamma   90.00
#
_symmetry.space_group_name_H-M   'P 1'
#
loop_
_entity.id
_entity.type
_entity.pdbx_description
1 polymer ?
#
loop_
_entity_poly.entity_id
_entity_poly.type
_entity_poly.pdbx_seq_one_letter_code
_entity_poly.pdbx_strand_id
1 'polypeptide(L)'
;MVSTLTWVLAGLVAYTLLAMALRTRGVIPEYIRFSGPITTIHTQKGKAVLDWLARPKRFWRAWGNLGVGFGLVVMVGSFLLVALGAYQALVNPQPSALNEPRNALAIPGVNDFLPLSVAPEIVLGLLLGLIVHEGGHGLFCRVEDIDIESMGLALLAIIPIGAFVEPDEDELLRSDRGAQARMYTAGVTNNFALAIITLLLLFGPVAGAVAVVDGVPVGSPVNGTPAAEAGIVSGDVITAVDGQSVENQQELEAVLAESDAQTVEVARKDAETVTVERSVVVSAALQSAPLGTGETIVSVNGTAVATSSEFEQTASEHPVATLETESGETVTTPLGAYVLVAEDGPLAAEGAPDGDGMIITEVNGERTHSGTALMQALEGGEPGDRVTLIGYVDGSRETYEVTMAESEQVDNGIIGVSIQQGISGIQVSDFGIDAYPAAAFLEFLGGSPDTPTSVSEFSFAQRIFSTLLLPFIGVAGGFGYNFAGFTGIATNFYTVQGPLGALGTTPVFLLANVLFWTGWINLVIGQFNLIPTFPLDGGHILRASTESFVSRLPVSDGRRVTTAVSIAITVSMIGGLLLMVFGPRLLT
;
A
#
# COMPACT_ATOMS: atom_id res chain seq x y z
N MET A 1 -10.00 24.43 -21.20
CA MET A 1 -9.22 24.70 -19.97
C MET A 1 -7.75 24.43 -20.28
N VAL A 2 -6.83 25.29 -19.85
CA VAL A 2 -5.38 25.07 -20.04
C VAL A 2 -4.95 23.96 -19.08
N SER A 3 -4.18 22.97 -19.55
CA SER A 3 -3.77 21.86 -18.69
C SER A 3 -2.79 22.31 -17.60
N THR A 4 -2.78 21.63 -16.46
CA THR A 4 -1.84 21.89 -15.35
C THR A 4 -0.39 21.83 -15.82
N LEU A 5 -0.07 20.91 -16.73
CA LEU A 5 1.26 20.79 -17.34
C LEU A 5 1.66 22.08 -18.08
N THR A 6 0.74 22.68 -18.84
CA THR A 6 1.02 23.94 -19.53
C THR A 6 1.32 25.07 -18.55
N TRP A 7 0.63 25.13 -17.40
CA TRP A 7 0.92 26.10 -16.35
C TRP A 7 2.28 25.87 -15.69
N VAL A 8 2.66 24.61 -15.43
CA VAL A 8 3.98 24.27 -14.88
C VAL A 8 5.09 24.68 -15.86
N LEU A 9 4.94 24.35 -17.15
CA LEU A 9 5.91 24.72 -18.18
C LEU A 9 6.02 26.25 -18.34
N ALA A 10 4.89 26.95 -18.38
CA ALA A 10 4.86 28.41 -18.42
C ALA A 10 5.54 29.02 -17.19
N GLY A 11 5.31 28.46 -16.00
CA GLY A 11 5.97 28.85 -14.75
C GLY A 11 7.48 28.64 -14.79
N LEU A 12 7.96 27.51 -15.31
CA LEU A 12 9.39 27.24 -15.48
C LEU A 12 10.05 28.21 -16.47
N VAL A 13 9.37 28.55 -17.57
CA VAL A 13 9.84 29.55 -18.53
C VAL A 13 9.89 30.93 -17.87
N ALA A 14 8.83 31.34 -17.18
CA ALA A 14 8.78 32.61 -16.46
C ALA A 14 9.88 32.72 -15.40
N TYR A 15 10.07 31.66 -14.61
CA TYR A 15 11.16 31.56 -13.63
C TYR A 15 12.53 31.73 -14.30
N THR A 16 12.77 31.02 -15.40
CA THR A 16 14.05 31.07 -16.12
C THR A 16 14.30 32.47 -16.67
N LEU A 17 13.29 33.11 -17.28
CA LEU A 17 13.40 34.48 -17.77
C LEU A 17 13.69 35.48 -16.65
N LEU A 18 13.02 35.33 -15.50
CA LEU A 18 13.28 36.15 -14.32
C LEU A 18 14.70 35.94 -13.78
N ALA A 19 15.15 34.70 -13.64
CA ALA A 19 16.50 34.37 -13.20
C ALA A 19 17.57 34.95 -14.13
N MET A 20 17.37 34.83 -15.46
CA MET A 20 18.25 35.43 -16.45
C MET A 20 18.26 36.97 -16.39
N ALA A 21 17.10 37.59 -16.15
CA ALA A 21 16.99 39.04 -15.98
C ALA A 21 17.69 39.54 -14.69
N LEU A 22 17.58 38.79 -13.59
CA LEU A 22 18.30 39.09 -12.35
C LEU A 22 19.81 38.92 -12.53
N ARG A 23 20.23 37.95 -13.35
CA ARG A 23 21.66 37.64 -13.58
C ARG A 23 22.31 38.72 -14.41
N THR A 24 21.63 39.17 -15.46
CA THR A 24 22.10 40.29 -16.30
C THR A 24 22.16 41.61 -15.53
N ARG A 25 21.34 41.78 -14.51
CA ARG A 25 21.38 42.95 -13.61
C ARG A 25 22.43 42.88 -12.49
N GLY A 26 23.15 41.77 -12.35
CA GLY A 26 24.20 41.61 -11.33
C GLY A 26 23.69 41.58 -9.88
N VAL A 27 22.40 41.27 -9.67
CA VAL A 27 21.77 41.24 -8.33
C VAL A 27 21.95 39.88 -7.64
N ILE A 28 22.37 38.86 -8.39
CA ILE A 28 22.52 37.49 -7.89
C ILE A 28 23.87 37.33 -7.18
N PRO A 29 23.90 36.84 -5.94
CA PRO A 29 25.13 36.51 -5.23
C PRO A 29 25.95 35.42 -5.92
N GLU A 30 27.28 35.45 -5.78
CA GLU A 30 28.22 34.51 -6.43
C GLU A 30 28.00 33.03 -6.05
N TYR A 31 27.39 32.78 -4.89
CA TYR A 31 27.06 31.43 -4.42
C TYR A 31 25.81 30.83 -5.08
N ILE A 32 25.05 31.59 -5.87
CA ILE A 32 23.89 31.10 -6.62
C ILE A 32 24.24 31.07 -8.11
N ARG A 33 24.10 29.90 -8.73
CA ARG A 33 24.29 29.73 -10.18
C ARG A 33 22.99 29.25 -10.80
N PHE A 34 22.71 29.76 -12.00
CA PHE A 34 21.52 29.39 -12.78
C PHE A 34 21.93 28.72 -14.08
N SER A 35 21.33 27.56 -14.36
CA SER A 35 21.45 26.82 -15.62
C SER A 35 20.04 26.46 -16.12
N GLY A 36 19.47 27.35 -16.94
CA GLY A 36 18.07 27.27 -17.34
C GLY A 36 17.14 27.31 -16.11
N PRO A 37 16.23 26.34 -15.93
CA PRO A 37 15.35 26.28 -14.76
C PRO A 37 16.04 25.75 -13.50
N ILE A 38 17.30 25.29 -13.59
CA ILE A 38 18.04 24.72 -12.47
C ILE A 38 18.81 25.82 -11.74
N THR A 39 18.66 25.84 -10.42
CA THR A 39 19.35 26.77 -9.51
C THR A 39 20.23 25.99 -8.56
N THR A 40 21.53 26.27 -8.56
CA THR A 40 22.48 25.63 -7.67
C THR A 40 23.02 26.63 -6.64
N ILE A 41 22.88 26.27 -5.37
CA ILE A 41 23.32 27.06 -4.22
C ILE A 41 24.56 26.40 -3.66
N HIS A 42 25.71 27.06 -3.80
CA HIS A 42 26.99 26.57 -3.35
C HIS A 42 27.30 27.10 -1.95
N THR A 43 27.93 26.30 -1.10
CA THR A 43 28.35 26.74 0.24
C THR A 43 29.68 26.11 0.63
N GLN A 44 30.53 26.92 1.25
CA GLN A 44 31.79 26.47 1.84
C GLN A 44 31.67 26.31 3.37
N LYS A 45 30.58 26.79 3.97
CA LYS A 45 30.37 26.80 5.42
C LYS A 45 30.13 25.40 6.01
N GLY A 46 29.64 24.46 5.19
CA GLY A 46 29.40 23.08 5.61
C GLY A 46 30.68 22.33 6.00
N LYS A 47 31.84 22.70 5.41
CA LYS A 47 33.13 22.05 5.64
C LYS A 47 33.55 22.03 7.11
N ALA A 48 33.39 23.15 7.82
CA ALA A 48 33.74 23.22 9.24
C ALA A 48 32.88 22.31 10.13
N VAL A 49 31.61 22.13 9.76
CA VAL A 49 30.71 21.19 10.45
C VAL A 49 31.14 19.76 10.17
N LEU A 50 31.48 19.43 8.92
CA LEU A 50 32.00 18.11 8.55
C LEU A 50 33.32 17.80 9.25
N ASP A 51 34.24 18.77 9.38
CA ASP A 51 35.50 18.61 10.12
C ASP A 51 35.27 18.29 11.60
N TRP A 52 34.28 18.96 12.21
CA TRP A 52 33.90 18.68 13.58
C TRP A 52 33.26 17.29 13.72
N LEU A 53 32.33 16.94 12.83
CA LEU A 53 31.67 15.63 12.80
C LEU A 53 32.64 14.48 12.51
N ALA A 54 33.67 14.70 11.70
CA ALA A 54 34.64 13.67 11.30
C ALA A 54 35.66 13.31 12.39
N ARG A 55 35.74 14.08 13.49
CA ARG A 55 36.69 13.86 14.60
C ARG A 55 36.78 12.42 15.12
N PRO A 56 35.67 11.69 15.38
CA PRO A 56 35.72 10.30 15.81
C PRO A 56 35.96 9.36 14.61
N LYS A 57 37.10 9.51 13.91
CA LYS A 57 37.44 8.76 12.68
C LYS A 57 37.28 7.24 12.82
N ARG A 58 37.61 6.67 13.99
CA ARG A 58 37.48 5.22 14.25
C ARG A 58 36.03 4.75 14.20
N PHE A 59 35.11 5.53 14.77
CA PHE A 59 33.69 5.23 14.74
C PHE A 59 33.17 5.28 13.30
N TRP A 60 33.48 6.34 12.56
CA TRP A 60 33.04 6.48 11.17
C TRP A 60 33.62 5.41 10.25
N ARG A 61 34.88 5.03 10.42
CA ARG A 61 35.45 3.90 9.66
C ARG A 61 34.73 2.59 9.95
N ALA A 62 34.38 2.32 11.20
CA ALA A 62 33.57 1.14 11.56
C ALA A 62 32.17 1.21 10.94
N TRP A 63 31.51 2.37 11.03
CA TRP A 63 30.21 2.64 10.41
C TRP A 63 30.24 2.43 8.89
N GLY A 64 31.24 2.98 8.21
CA GLY A 64 31.40 2.83 6.77
C GLY A 64 31.70 1.38 6.37
N ASN A 65 32.50 0.64 7.14
CA ASN A 65 32.74 -0.78 6.86
C ASN A 65 31.46 -1.62 7.03
N LEU A 66 30.64 -1.32 8.04
CA LEU A 66 29.31 -1.93 8.21
C LEU A 66 28.43 -1.58 7.00
N GLY A 67 28.43 -0.31 6.60
CA GLY A 67 27.74 0.19 5.41
C GLY A 67 28.11 -0.57 4.15
N VAL A 68 29.41 -0.75 3.87
CA VAL A 68 29.89 -1.51 2.69
C VAL A 68 29.34 -2.94 2.69
N GLY A 69 29.40 -3.64 3.83
CA GLY A 69 28.88 -5.01 3.94
C GLY A 69 27.37 -5.08 3.73
N PHE A 70 26.62 -4.21 4.40
CA PHE A 70 25.17 -4.09 4.25
C PHE A 70 24.76 -3.72 2.81
N GLY A 71 25.44 -2.74 2.22
CA GLY A 71 25.20 -2.28 0.85
C GLY A 71 25.40 -3.39 -0.17
N LEU A 72 26.44 -4.24 -0.01
CA LEU A 72 26.64 -5.41 -0.87
C LEU A 72 25.48 -6.41 -0.79
N VAL A 73 24.97 -6.69 0.41
CA VAL A 73 23.81 -7.59 0.59
C VAL A 73 22.57 -7.02 -0.11
N VAL A 74 22.27 -5.74 0.11
CA VAL A 74 21.13 -5.08 -0.53
C VAL A 74 21.30 -5.01 -2.05
N MET A 75 22.50 -4.75 -2.57
CA MET A 75 22.76 -4.78 -4.01
C MET A 75 22.46 -6.14 -4.64
N VAL A 76 22.90 -7.23 -4.00
CA VAL A 76 22.61 -8.60 -4.45
C VAL A 76 21.11 -8.88 -4.39
N GLY A 77 20.45 -8.52 -3.29
CA GLY A 77 18.99 -8.64 -3.16
C GLY A 77 18.24 -7.85 -4.24
N SER A 78 18.68 -6.63 -4.54
CA SER A 78 18.11 -5.78 -5.59
C SER A 78 18.24 -6.39 -6.97
N PHE A 79 19.40 -6.98 -7.26
CA PHE A 79 19.62 -7.71 -8.51
C PHE A 79 18.67 -8.89 -8.65
N LEU A 80 18.54 -9.71 -7.60
CA LEU A 80 17.65 -10.86 -7.59
C LEU A 80 16.17 -10.45 -7.72
N LEU A 81 15.76 -9.39 -7.01
CA LEU A 81 14.40 -8.86 -7.07
C LEU A 81 14.06 -8.37 -8.47
N VAL A 82 14.96 -7.60 -9.11
CA VAL A 82 14.75 -7.12 -10.48
C VAL A 82 14.76 -8.28 -11.48
N ALA A 83 15.65 -9.26 -11.33
CA ALA A 83 15.68 -10.43 -12.19
C ALA A 83 14.39 -11.27 -12.09
N LEU A 84 13.91 -11.49 -10.87
CA LEU A 84 12.65 -12.21 -10.62
C LEU A 84 11.44 -11.42 -11.13
N GLY A 85 11.40 -10.11 -10.86
CA GLY A 85 10.34 -9.24 -11.36
C GLY A 85 10.28 -9.20 -12.89
N ALA A 86 11.44 -9.14 -13.55
CA ALA A 86 11.53 -9.21 -15.00
C ALA A 86 11.06 -10.57 -15.55
N TYR A 87 11.44 -11.67 -14.89
CA TYR A 87 10.95 -13.01 -15.24
C TYR A 87 9.42 -13.11 -15.09
N GLN A 88 8.86 -12.59 -13.99
CA GLN A 88 7.41 -12.57 -13.79
C GLN A 88 6.69 -11.73 -14.85
N ALA A 89 7.23 -10.57 -15.22
CA ALA A 89 6.71 -9.75 -16.31
C ALA A 89 6.73 -10.46 -17.68
N LEU A 90 7.60 -11.46 -17.89
CA LEU A 90 7.62 -12.27 -19.10
C LEU A 90 6.62 -13.44 -19.07
N VAL A 91 6.53 -14.13 -17.94
CA VAL A 91 5.72 -15.35 -17.82
C VAL A 91 4.24 -15.02 -17.59
N ASN A 92 3.96 -13.98 -16.81
CA ASN A 92 2.62 -13.53 -16.48
C ASN A 92 2.50 -12.02 -16.71
N PRO A 93 2.50 -11.56 -17.99
CA PRO A 93 2.35 -10.14 -18.29
C PRO A 93 0.90 -9.74 -17.98
N GLN A 94 0.65 -9.26 -16.77
CA GLN A 94 -0.65 -8.70 -16.39
C GLN A 94 -0.46 -7.22 -16.05
N PRO A 95 -1.07 -6.30 -16.83
CA PRO A 95 -1.11 -4.90 -16.48
C PRO A 95 -1.74 -4.71 -15.10
N SER A 96 -1.10 -3.92 -14.25
CA SER A 96 -1.63 -3.55 -12.95
C SER A 96 -1.49 -2.04 -12.75
N ALA A 97 -2.28 -1.48 -11.83
CA ALA A 97 -2.18 -0.07 -11.45
C ALA A 97 -0.76 0.32 -10.98
N LEU A 98 -0.03 -0.63 -10.39
CA LEU A 98 1.34 -0.45 -9.91
C LEU A 98 2.35 -0.35 -11.07
N ASN A 99 2.12 -1.04 -12.18
CA ASN A 99 3.01 -1.05 -13.34
C ASN A 99 2.69 0.07 -14.34
N GLU A 100 1.75 0.96 -14.03
CA GLU A 100 1.48 2.11 -14.90
C GLU A 100 2.62 3.14 -14.85
N PRO A 101 3.08 3.68 -16.01
CA PRO A 101 4.18 4.64 -16.04
C PRO A 101 3.97 5.90 -15.19
N ARG A 102 2.71 6.35 -15.02
CA ARG A 102 2.40 7.48 -14.11
C ARG A 102 2.60 7.13 -12.64
N ASN A 103 2.42 5.85 -12.29
CA ASN A 103 2.52 5.34 -10.93
C ASN A 103 3.93 4.82 -10.59
N ALA A 104 4.79 4.63 -11.61
CA ALA A 104 6.19 4.29 -11.43
C ALA A 104 7.00 5.40 -10.72
N LEU A 105 6.57 6.66 -10.84
CA LEU A 105 7.17 7.78 -10.11
C LEU A 105 6.26 8.17 -8.94
N ALA A 106 6.83 8.26 -7.74
CA ALA A 106 6.16 8.71 -6.53
C ALA A 106 6.02 10.24 -6.50
N ILE A 107 5.28 10.81 -7.46
CA ILE A 107 5.01 12.24 -7.56
C ILE A 107 3.60 12.52 -7.03
N PRO A 108 3.45 13.24 -5.91
CA PRO A 108 2.13 13.58 -5.36
C PRO A 108 1.24 14.29 -6.39
N GLY A 109 -0.02 13.85 -6.50
CA GLY A 109 -1.02 14.39 -7.43
C GLY A 109 -0.89 13.98 -8.89
N VAL A 110 0.20 13.32 -9.28
CA VAL A 110 0.35 12.67 -10.60
C VAL A 110 0.20 11.16 -10.45
N ASN A 111 0.75 10.62 -9.36
CA ASN A 111 0.58 9.24 -8.93
C ASN A 111 -0.81 9.08 -8.29
N ASP A 112 -1.53 8.03 -8.66
CA ASP A 112 -2.91 7.79 -8.21
C ASP A 112 -3.01 7.50 -6.70
N PHE A 113 -1.88 7.23 -6.03
CA PHE A 113 -1.81 6.79 -4.64
C PHE A 113 -1.36 7.88 -3.65
N LEU A 114 -0.74 8.96 -4.16
CA LEU A 114 -0.16 10.01 -3.33
C LEU A 114 -0.95 11.32 -3.45
N PRO A 115 -1.70 11.73 -2.42
CA PRO A 115 -2.46 12.97 -2.47
C PRO A 115 -1.54 14.20 -2.46
N LEU A 116 -1.96 15.28 -3.12
CA LEU A 116 -1.20 16.55 -3.13
C LEU A 116 -1.03 17.17 -1.74
N SER A 117 -1.90 16.83 -0.80
CA SER A 117 -1.87 17.37 0.58
C SER A 117 -0.61 16.99 1.34
N VAL A 118 0.06 15.89 0.99
CA VAL A 118 1.29 15.41 1.67
C VAL A 118 2.57 15.80 0.93
N ALA A 119 2.45 16.56 -0.17
CA ALA A 119 3.61 17.00 -0.94
C ALA A 119 4.62 17.81 -0.11
N PRO A 120 4.23 18.70 0.84
CA PRO A 120 5.19 19.42 1.67
C PRO A 120 6.09 18.51 2.51
N GLU A 121 5.51 17.48 3.14
CA GLU A 121 6.22 16.51 3.98
C GLU A 121 7.12 15.61 3.15
N ILE A 122 6.68 15.23 1.95
CA ILE A 122 7.50 14.49 0.98
C ILE A 122 8.70 15.32 0.53
N VAL A 123 8.49 16.59 0.17
CA VAL A 123 9.58 17.49 -0.24
C VAL A 123 10.56 17.72 0.91
N LEU A 124 10.07 17.85 2.14
CA LEU A 124 10.92 17.95 3.33
C LEU A 124 11.72 16.67 3.55
N GLY A 125 11.09 15.50 3.47
CA GLY A 125 11.76 14.20 3.60
C GLY A 125 12.84 13.98 2.53
N LEU A 126 12.55 14.37 1.29
CA LEU A 126 13.52 14.39 0.19
C LEU A 126 14.68 15.35 0.48
N LEU A 127 14.41 16.59 0.90
CA LEU A 127 15.45 17.56 1.24
C LEU A 127 16.37 17.04 2.35
N LEU A 128 15.79 16.52 3.43
CA LEU A 128 16.55 15.93 4.53
C LEU A 128 17.38 14.74 4.06
N GLY A 129 16.79 13.88 3.22
CA GLY A 129 17.49 12.72 2.68
C GLY A 129 18.65 13.09 1.76
N LEU A 130 18.49 14.07 0.88
CA LEU A 130 19.56 14.58 0.02
C LEU A 130 20.70 15.19 0.83
N ILE A 131 20.38 16.00 1.86
CA ILE A 131 21.38 16.61 2.74
C ILE A 131 22.15 15.53 3.50
N VAL A 132 21.46 14.51 4.01
CA VAL A 132 22.09 13.43 4.78
C VAL A 132 22.90 12.48 3.88
N HIS A 133 22.44 12.23 2.66
CA HIS A 133 23.13 11.44 1.65
C HIS A 133 24.46 12.09 1.26
N GLU A 134 24.39 13.30 0.70
CA GLU A 134 25.56 14.03 0.22
C GLU A 134 26.47 14.45 1.37
N GLY A 135 25.88 14.85 2.50
CA GLY A 135 26.60 15.08 3.74
C GLY A 135 27.34 13.83 4.23
N GLY A 136 26.83 12.63 3.93
CA GLY A 136 27.50 11.36 4.19
C GLY A 136 28.76 11.17 3.35
N HIS A 137 28.69 11.42 2.05
CA HIS A 137 29.88 11.43 1.19
C HIS A 137 30.90 12.44 1.69
N GLY A 138 30.49 13.69 1.92
CA GLY A 138 31.38 14.74 2.42
C GLY A 138 31.99 14.45 3.79
N LEU A 139 31.22 13.86 4.71
CA LEU A 139 31.73 13.41 5.99
C LEU A 139 32.83 12.36 5.81
N PHE A 140 32.63 11.41 4.90
CA PHE A 140 33.62 10.36 4.65
C PHE A 140 34.83 10.84 3.86
N CYS A 141 34.69 11.85 3.00
CA CYS A 141 35.84 12.55 2.44
C CYS A 141 36.75 13.05 3.58
N ARG A 142 36.18 13.74 4.59
CA ARG A 142 36.97 14.23 5.75
C ARG A 142 37.51 13.11 6.66
N VAL A 143 36.80 11.99 6.80
CA VAL A 143 37.27 10.84 7.60
C VAL A 143 38.45 10.13 6.93
N GLU A 144 38.47 10.10 5.60
CA GLU A 144 39.49 9.46 4.77
C GLU A 144 40.55 10.44 4.25
N ASP A 145 40.54 11.68 4.72
CA ASP A 145 41.52 12.71 4.36
C ASP A 145 41.53 13.05 2.85
N ILE A 146 40.32 13.14 2.27
CA ILE A 146 40.05 13.61 0.91
C ILE A 146 39.40 15.00 1.01
N ASP A 147 39.96 16.00 0.33
CA ASP A 147 39.41 17.34 0.31
C ASP A 147 38.12 17.43 -0.52
N ILE A 148 37.32 18.45 -0.21
CA ILE A 148 36.04 18.74 -0.87
C ILE A 148 36.25 20.05 -1.63
N GLU A 149 36.06 20.08 -2.94
CA GLU A 149 36.15 21.31 -3.72
C GLU A 149 34.94 22.21 -3.46
N SER A 150 33.75 21.62 -3.58
CA SER A 150 32.47 22.31 -3.56
C SER A 150 31.39 21.44 -2.92
N MET A 151 30.37 22.09 -2.35
CA MET A 151 29.15 21.41 -1.92
C MET A 151 27.94 22.36 -2.01
N GLY A 152 26.74 21.81 -2.15
CA GLY A 152 25.57 22.64 -2.34
C GLY A 152 24.25 21.90 -2.50
N LEU A 153 23.22 22.68 -2.87
CA LEU A 153 21.88 22.21 -3.21
C LEU A 153 21.55 22.56 -4.65
N ALA A 154 20.88 21.64 -5.35
CA ALA A 154 20.33 21.83 -6.68
C ALA A 154 18.79 21.85 -6.59
N LEU A 155 18.19 22.90 -7.15
CA LEU A 155 16.76 23.15 -7.17
C LEU A 155 16.25 23.20 -8.61
N LEU A 156 15.14 22.54 -8.91
CA LEU A 156 14.33 22.84 -10.10
C LEU A 156 13.39 23.98 -9.76
N ALA A 157 13.70 25.16 -10.27
CA ALA A 157 13.13 26.42 -9.82
C ALA A 157 13.29 26.61 -8.30
N ILE A 158 12.29 26.19 -7.53
CA ILE A 158 12.26 26.26 -6.06
C ILE A 158 12.19 24.89 -5.38
N ILE A 159 11.99 23.81 -6.15
CA ILE A 159 11.84 22.46 -5.64
C ILE A 159 13.22 21.80 -5.53
N PRO A 160 13.61 21.26 -4.36
CA PRO A 160 14.85 20.49 -4.24
C PRO A 160 14.83 19.27 -5.16
N ILE A 161 15.83 19.18 -6.03
CA ILE A 161 16.02 18.02 -6.92
C ILE A 161 17.33 17.29 -6.67
N GLY A 162 18.25 17.89 -5.91
CA GLY A 162 19.52 17.27 -5.56
C GLY A 162 20.26 18.06 -4.48
N ALA A 163 21.19 17.39 -3.84
CA ALA A 163 22.32 18.02 -3.17
C ALA A 163 23.59 17.54 -3.89
N PHE A 164 24.74 18.12 -3.60
CA PHE A 164 26.00 17.59 -4.12
C PHE A 164 27.15 17.88 -3.16
N VAL A 165 28.08 16.94 -3.08
CA VAL A 165 29.43 17.13 -2.56
C VAL A 165 30.44 16.68 -3.61
N GLU A 166 31.34 17.58 -3.98
CA GLU A 166 32.36 17.35 -5.00
C GLU A 166 33.71 17.09 -4.31
N PRO A 167 34.18 15.83 -4.24
CA PRO A 167 35.50 15.51 -3.73
C PRO A 167 36.58 15.94 -4.73
N ASP A 168 37.79 16.23 -4.24
CA ASP A 168 38.96 16.39 -5.10
C ASP A 168 39.25 15.06 -5.83
N GLU A 169 39.11 15.07 -7.16
CA GLU A 169 39.23 13.85 -7.98
C GLU A 169 40.63 13.22 -7.88
N ASP A 170 41.64 14.07 -7.76
CA ASP A 170 43.05 13.72 -7.79
C ASP A 170 43.47 13.01 -6.48
N GLU A 171 42.97 13.50 -5.34
CA GLU A 171 43.09 12.85 -4.04
C GLU A 171 42.24 11.58 -3.94
N LEU A 172 41.01 11.61 -4.48
CA LEU A 172 40.12 10.46 -4.49
C LEU A 172 40.74 9.28 -5.24
N LEU A 173 41.33 9.52 -6.42
CA LEU A 173 41.99 8.49 -7.23
C LEU A 173 43.25 7.91 -6.56
N ARG A 174 43.92 8.69 -5.72
CA ARG A 174 45.10 8.25 -4.95
C ARG A 174 44.74 7.52 -3.65
N SER A 175 43.52 7.69 -3.16
CA SER A 175 43.06 7.07 -1.91
C SER A 175 42.94 5.55 -1.99
N ASP A 176 43.07 4.88 -0.85
CA ASP A 176 42.93 3.43 -0.78
C ASP A 176 41.52 2.97 -1.19
N ARG A 177 41.42 1.80 -1.82
CA ARG A 177 40.13 1.22 -2.25
C ARG A 177 39.09 1.11 -1.14
N GLY A 178 39.53 0.84 0.09
CA GLY A 178 38.65 0.80 1.26
C GLY A 178 38.10 2.17 1.65
N ALA A 179 38.88 3.24 1.47
CA ALA A 179 38.42 4.61 1.67
C ALA A 179 37.37 4.99 0.62
N GLN A 180 37.64 4.69 -0.66
CA GLN A 180 36.68 4.91 -1.74
C GLN A 180 35.37 4.15 -1.51
N ALA A 181 35.44 2.86 -1.18
CA ALA A 181 34.26 2.04 -0.92
C ALA A 181 33.42 2.58 0.25
N ARG A 182 34.07 3.00 1.35
CA ARG A 182 33.38 3.62 2.48
C ARG A 182 32.74 4.95 2.09
N MET A 183 33.43 5.79 1.33
CA MET A 183 32.92 7.07 0.86
C MET A 183 31.68 6.89 -0.03
N TYR A 184 31.73 6.03 -1.05
CA TYR A 184 30.57 5.77 -1.93
C TYR A 184 29.40 5.12 -1.17
N THR A 185 29.67 4.32 -0.14
CA THR A 185 28.58 3.70 0.65
C THR A 185 28.03 4.62 1.75
N ALA A 186 28.74 5.70 2.09
CA ALA A 186 28.40 6.55 3.23
C ALA A 186 27.05 7.24 3.09
N GLY A 187 26.75 7.79 1.91
CA GLY A 187 25.49 8.47 1.64
C GLY A 187 24.31 7.54 1.88
N VAL A 188 24.31 6.40 1.19
CA VAL A 188 23.33 5.33 1.36
C VAL A 188 23.18 4.90 2.82
N THR A 189 24.28 4.57 3.51
CA THR A 189 24.23 4.07 4.90
C THR A 189 23.57 5.10 5.82
N ASN A 190 23.85 6.39 5.59
CA ASN A 190 23.24 7.46 6.36
C ASN A 190 21.75 7.65 6.05
N ASN A 191 21.29 7.43 4.81
CA ASN A 191 19.87 7.41 4.51
C ASN A 191 19.14 6.29 5.26
N PHE A 192 19.67 5.06 5.25
CA PHE A 192 19.07 3.97 6.02
C PHE A 192 19.05 4.27 7.53
N ALA A 193 20.12 4.88 8.07
CA ALA A 193 20.12 5.30 9.47
C ALA A 193 19.09 6.37 9.77
N LEU A 194 18.94 7.38 8.90
CA LEU A 194 17.89 8.38 9.05
C LEU A 194 16.51 7.73 9.02
N ALA A 195 16.29 6.81 8.08
CA ALA A 195 15.03 6.09 7.96
C ALA A 195 14.70 5.30 9.23
N ILE A 196 15.67 4.57 9.78
CA ILE A 196 15.51 3.85 11.04
C ILE A 196 15.17 4.80 12.19
N ILE A 197 15.90 5.91 12.34
CA ILE A 197 15.66 6.88 13.42
C ILE A 197 14.25 7.46 13.32
N THR A 198 13.83 7.89 12.12
CA THR A 198 12.51 8.49 11.94
C THR A 198 11.38 7.49 12.14
N LEU A 199 11.55 6.24 11.68
CA LEU A 199 10.57 5.18 11.90
C LEU A 199 10.50 4.76 13.37
N LEU A 200 11.62 4.72 14.10
CA LEU A 200 11.62 4.45 15.54
C LEU A 200 10.90 5.55 16.33
N LEU A 201 11.09 6.82 15.94
CA LEU A 201 10.35 7.94 16.54
C LEU A 201 8.86 7.90 16.19
N LEU A 202 8.54 7.48 14.96
CA LEU A 202 7.16 7.30 14.52
C LEU A 202 6.49 6.18 15.32
N PHE A 203 7.04 4.97 15.29
CA PHE A 203 6.46 3.79 15.92
C PHE A 203 6.45 3.83 17.44
N GLY A 204 7.42 4.52 18.04
CA GLY A 204 7.49 4.66 19.50
C GLY A 204 6.56 5.76 20.01
N PRO A 205 7.12 6.94 20.35
CA PRO A 205 6.37 7.98 21.07
C PRO A 205 5.24 8.61 20.26
N VAL A 206 5.33 8.67 18.93
CA VAL A 206 4.33 9.37 18.10
C VAL A 206 3.09 8.51 17.87
N ALA A 207 3.25 7.29 17.34
CA ALA A 207 2.14 6.37 17.13
C ALA A 207 1.48 5.96 18.45
N GLY A 208 2.28 5.75 19.51
CA GLY A 208 1.74 5.49 20.86
C GLY A 208 0.96 6.65 21.48
N ALA A 209 1.04 7.86 20.90
CA ALA A 209 0.23 9.01 21.29
C ALA A 209 -1.01 9.21 20.39
N VAL A 210 -1.18 8.39 19.35
CA VAL A 210 -2.35 8.45 18.46
C VAL A 210 -3.31 7.31 18.80
N ALA A 211 -4.60 7.60 18.81
CA ALA A 211 -5.67 6.61 18.95
C ALA A 211 -6.70 6.78 17.85
N VAL A 212 -7.43 5.71 17.53
CA VAL A 212 -8.64 5.81 16.70
C VAL A 212 -9.72 6.47 17.54
N VAL A 213 -10.57 7.27 16.91
CA VAL A 213 -11.73 7.87 17.59
C VAL A 213 -12.84 6.85 17.74
N ASP A 214 -13.63 6.95 18.81
CA ASP A 214 -14.79 6.08 19.01
C ASP A 214 -15.80 6.27 17.85
N GLY A 215 -16.28 5.15 17.30
CA GLY A 215 -17.23 5.13 16.20
C GLY A 215 -16.70 4.47 14.92
N VAL A 216 -17.54 4.41 13.90
CA VAL A 216 -17.21 3.80 12.61
C VAL A 216 -16.69 4.87 11.64
N PRO A 217 -15.39 4.84 11.26
CA PRO A 217 -14.83 5.76 10.29
C PRO A 217 -15.41 5.51 8.90
N VAL A 218 -16.12 6.48 8.32
CA VAL A 218 -16.70 6.35 6.98
C VAL A 218 -15.66 6.73 5.94
N GLY A 219 -15.09 5.75 5.25
CA GLY A 219 -14.16 5.98 4.14
C GLY A 219 -14.89 6.55 2.93
N SER A 220 -15.93 5.86 2.49
CA SER A 220 -16.85 6.31 1.44
C SER A 220 -18.26 5.78 1.69
N PRO A 221 -19.31 6.58 1.49
CA PRO A 221 -20.63 6.00 1.25
C PRO A 221 -20.60 5.24 -0.09
N VAL A 222 -21.36 4.15 -0.18
CA VAL A 222 -21.54 3.43 -1.45
C VAL A 222 -22.57 4.21 -2.28
N ASN A 223 -22.27 4.50 -3.56
CA ASN A 223 -23.20 5.27 -4.38
C ASN A 223 -24.51 4.50 -4.59
N GLY A 224 -25.65 5.18 -4.41
CA GLY A 224 -26.98 4.57 -4.59
C GLY A 224 -27.45 3.75 -3.39
N THR A 225 -26.84 3.91 -2.21
CA THR A 225 -27.28 3.26 -0.98
C THR A 225 -27.94 4.24 0.00
N PRO A 226 -28.71 3.73 0.97
CA PRO A 226 -29.36 4.54 2.01
C PRO A 226 -28.45 5.56 2.70
N ALA A 227 -27.23 5.18 3.07
CA ALA A 227 -26.28 6.09 3.71
C ALA A 227 -25.91 7.29 2.83
N ALA A 228 -25.67 7.05 1.53
CA ALA A 228 -25.35 8.12 0.58
C ALA A 228 -26.54 9.08 0.42
N GLU A 229 -27.76 8.55 0.31
CA GLU A 229 -28.99 9.34 0.14
C GLU A 229 -29.33 10.16 1.38
N ALA A 230 -29.04 9.63 2.57
CA ALA A 230 -29.19 10.35 3.84
C ALA A 230 -28.13 11.44 4.07
N GLY A 231 -27.16 11.59 3.16
CA GLY A 231 -26.12 12.61 3.25
C GLY A 231 -24.97 12.26 4.20
N ILE A 232 -24.71 10.96 4.43
CA ILE A 232 -23.47 10.49 5.03
C ILE A 232 -22.36 10.63 4.00
N VAL A 233 -21.23 11.23 4.38
CA VAL A 233 -20.12 11.55 3.47
C VAL A 233 -18.80 10.98 3.96
N SER A 234 -17.83 10.86 3.04
CA SER A 234 -16.46 10.47 3.38
C SER A 234 -15.87 11.40 4.46
N GLY A 235 -15.31 10.81 5.51
CA GLY A 235 -14.75 11.53 6.65
C GLY A 235 -15.69 11.68 7.84
N ASP A 236 -16.96 11.27 7.72
CA ASP A 236 -17.86 11.12 8.87
C ASP A 236 -17.39 10.00 9.80
N VAL A 237 -17.79 10.07 11.06
CA VAL A 237 -17.62 8.99 12.04
C VAL A 237 -18.98 8.71 12.66
N ILE A 238 -19.53 7.52 12.44
CA ILE A 238 -20.82 7.12 13.00
C ILE A 238 -20.60 6.71 14.46
N THR A 239 -21.29 7.36 15.39
CA THR A 239 -21.10 7.13 16.84
C THR A 239 -22.27 6.39 17.48
N ALA A 240 -23.46 6.44 16.87
CA ALA A 240 -24.62 5.71 17.36
C ALA A 240 -25.68 5.50 16.27
N VAL A 241 -26.50 4.46 16.43
CA VAL A 241 -27.72 4.20 15.65
C VAL A 241 -28.89 4.02 16.63
N ASP A 242 -29.98 4.75 16.44
CA ASP A 242 -31.16 4.77 17.33
C ASP A 242 -30.82 4.96 18.82
N GLY A 243 -29.76 5.72 19.09
CA GLY A 243 -29.26 5.99 20.44
C GLY A 243 -28.38 4.88 21.04
N GLN A 244 -28.21 3.74 20.36
CA GLN A 244 -27.22 2.70 20.72
C GLN A 244 -25.85 3.11 20.19
N SER A 245 -24.87 3.27 21.09
CA SER A 245 -23.51 3.63 20.71
C SER A 245 -22.84 2.48 19.95
N VAL A 246 -22.04 2.83 18.95
CA VAL A 246 -21.22 1.89 18.17
C VAL A 246 -19.78 2.37 18.20
N GLU A 247 -18.84 1.46 18.46
CA GLU A 247 -17.41 1.78 18.57
C GLU A 247 -16.61 1.33 17.33
N ASN A 248 -17.17 0.42 16.53
CA ASN A 248 -16.52 -0.16 15.36
C ASN A 248 -17.54 -0.72 14.36
N GLN A 249 -17.07 -1.15 13.19
CA GLN A 249 -17.92 -1.65 12.12
C GLN A 249 -18.75 -2.88 12.53
N GLN A 250 -18.18 -3.80 13.32
CA GLN A 250 -18.87 -5.02 13.74
C GLN A 250 -20.06 -4.69 14.64
N GLU A 251 -19.92 -3.71 15.53
CA GLU A 251 -21.02 -3.22 16.37
C GLU A 251 -22.09 -2.49 15.57
N LEU A 252 -21.71 -1.72 14.55
CA LEU A 252 -22.67 -1.09 13.65
C LEU A 252 -23.49 -2.14 12.89
N GLU A 253 -22.82 -3.16 12.33
CA GLU A 253 -23.48 -4.28 11.65
C GLU A 253 -24.41 -5.04 12.61
N ALA A 254 -23.98 -5.30 13.85
CA ALA A 254 -24.81 -5.94 14.86
C ALA A 254 -26.06 -5.12 15.24
N VAL A 255 -25.91 -3.82 15.50
CA VAL A 255 -27.03 -2.93 15.85
C VAL A 255 -28.03 -2.82 14.71
N LEU A 256 -27.56 -2.73 13.45
CA LEU A 256 -28.43 -2.71 12.28
C LEU A 256 -29.13 -4.05 12.07
N ALA A 257 -28.44 -5.17 12.29
CA ALA A 257 -29.01 -6.52 12.13
C ALA A 257 -30.08 -6.85 13.18
N GLU A 258 -29.96 -6.31 14.40
CA GLU A 258 -30.94 -6.44 15.48
C GLU A 258 -32.21 -5.58 15.29
N SER A 259 -32.15 -4.58 14.41
CA SER A 259 -33.26 -3.64 14.17
C SER A 259 -34.05 -4.02 12.92
N ASP A 260 -35.35 -4.29 13.10
CA ASP A 260 -36.32 -4.44 12.00
C ASP A 260 -36.84 -3.08 11.48
N ALA A 261 -36.34 -1.96 12.01
CA ALA A 261 -36.80 -0.64 11.61
C ALA A 261 -36.31 -0.30 10.20
N GLN A 262 -37.25 0.06 9.31
CA GLN A 262 -36.95 0.60 7.98
C GLN A 262 -36.25 1.96 8.05
N THR A 263 -36.45 2.73 9.12
CA THR A 263 -35.80 4.03 9.31
C THR A 263 -35.02 4.04 10.61
N VAL A 264 -33.76 4.46 10.56
CA VAL A 264 -32.89 4.56 11.72
C VAL A 264 -32.29 5.97 11.85
N GLU A 265 -32.15 6.48 13.07
CA GLU A 265 -31.45 7.72 13.37
C GLU A 265 -29.96 7.44 13.58
N VAL A 266 -29.11 8.10 12.79
CA VAL A 266 -27.66 7.91 12.81
C VAL A 266 -26.97 9.15 13.36
N ALA A 267 -26.37 9.01 14.55
CA ALA A 267 -25.55 10.05 15.14
C ALA A 267 -24.13 10.01 14.57
N ARG A 268 -23.60 11.18 14.24
CA ARG A 268 -22.26 11.34 13.67
C ARG A 268 -21.44 12.30 14.50
N LYS A 269 -20.14 12.04 14.59
CA LYS A 269 -19.19 12.95 15.24
C LYS A 269 -19.12 14.27 14.47
N ASP A 270 -19.23 15.38 15.19
CA ASP A 270 -19.09 16.75 14.66
C ASP A 270 -20.02 17.10 13.48
N ALA A 271 -21.10 16.33 13.28
CA ALA A 271 -22.09 16.52 12.23
C ALA A 271 -23.52 16.31 12.78
N GLU A 272 -24.53 16.78 12.04
CA GLU A 272 -25.93 16.60 12.44
C GLU A 272 -26.35 15.12 12.33
N THR A 273 -27.22 14.69 13.25
CA THR A 273 -27.90 13.40 13.16
C THR A 273 -28.74 13.36 11.89
N VAL A 274 -28.68 12.24 11.17
CA VAL A 274 -29.47 12.01 9.95
C VAL A 274 -30.38 10.82 10.13
N THR A 275 -31.52 10.84 9.43
CA THR A 275 -32.40 9.67 9.32
C THR A 275 -32.04 8.92 8.05
N VAL A 276 -31.72 7.63 8.18
CA VAL A 276 -31.44 6.74 7.06
C VAL A 276 -32.67 5.87 6.81
N GLU A 277 -33.21 5.92 5.60
CA GLU A 277 -34.27 5.02 5.13
C GLU A 277 -33.63 3.81 4.45
N ARG A 278 -33.61 2.69 5.17
CA ARG A 278 -32.94 1.44 4.76
C ARG A 278 -33.67 0.79 3.59
N SER A 279 -32.89 0.23 2.68
CA SER A 279 -33.35 -0.52 1.51
C SER A 279 -32.27 -1.52 1.10
N VAL A 280 -32.67 -2.72 0.71
CA VAL A 280 -31.73 -3.82 0.43
C VAL A 280 -31.04 -3.60 -0.91
N VAL A 281 -29.82 -3.10 -0.91
CA VAL A 281 -29.04 -2.86 -2.12
C VAL A 281 -28.02 -3.97 -2.32
N VAL A 282 -27.89 -4.47 -3.56
CA VAL A 282 -26.83 -5.42 -3.93
C VAL A 282 -25.48 -4.69 -3.92
N SER A 283 -24.70 -4.90 -2.85
CA SER A 283 -23.42 -4.24 -2.61
C SER A 283 -22.28 -4.84 -3.43
N ALA A 284 -22.35 -6.14 -3.72
CA ALA A 284 -21.45 -6.85 -4.61
C ALA A 284 -22.16 -8.04 -5.26
N ALA A 285 -21.75 -8.39 -6.48
CA ALA A 285 -22.31 -9.51 -7.22
C ALA A 285 -21.23 -10.23 -8.04
N LEU A 286 -21.26 -11.56 -8.05
CA LEU A 286 -20.49 -12.36 -8.99
C LEU A 286 -21.01 -12.10 -10.43
N GLN A 287 -20.16 -12.33 -11.43
CA GLN A 287 -20.57 -12.15 -12.84
C GLN A 287 -21.74 -13.06 -13.24
N SER A 288 -21.87 -14.22 -12.59
CA SER A 288 -22.94 -15.20 -12.78
C SER A 288 -24.15 -14.99 -11.86
N ALA A 289 -24.13 -13.95 -11.03
CA ALA A 289 -25.16 -13.71 -10.03
C ALA A 289 -26.49 -13.27 -10.68
N PRO A 290 -27.63 -13.53 -10.02
CA PRO A 290 -28.96 -13.23 -10.56
C PRO A 290 -29.27 -11.72 -10.68
N LEU A 291 -28.58 -10.88 -9.92
CA LEU A 291 -28.78 -9.44 -9.86
C LEU A 291 -27.42 -8.71 -9.91
N GLY A 292 -27.42 -7.51 -10.45
CA GLY A 292 -26.24 -6.66 -10.60
C GLY A 292 -25.96 -5.80 -9.37
N THR A 293 -24.70 -5.40 -9.20
CA THR A 293 -24.32 -4.42 -8.16
C THR A 293 -25.04 -3.08 -8.35
N GLY A 294 -25.59 -2.54 -7.26
CA GLY A 294 -26.34 -1.29 -7.24
C GLY A 294 -27.85 -1.44 -7.45
N GLU A 295 -28.35 -2.66 -7.67
CA GLU A 295 -29.79 -2.91 -7.73
C GLU A 295 -30.39 -3.00 -6.32
N THR A 296 -31.56 -2.39 -6.14
CA THR A 296 -32.31 -2.42 -4.87
C THR A 296 -33.39 -3.50 -4.94
N ILE A 297 -33.35 -4.47 -4.04
CA ILE A 297 -34.35 -5.53 -3.87
C ILE A 297 -35.47 -4.98 -2.98
N VAL A 298 -36.71 -5.05 -3.47
CA VAL A 298 -37.88 -4.53 -2.75
C VAL A 298 -38.83 -5.64 -2.29
N SER A 299 -38.78 -6.82 -2.92
CA SER A 299 -39.57 -7.97 -2.47
C SER A 299 -38.92 -9.31 -2.80
N VAL A 300 -39.22 -10.32 -1.97
CA VAL A 300 -38.87 -11.73 -2.17
C VAL A 300 -40.15 -12.56 -2.11
N ASN A 301 -40.52 -13.21 -3.21
CA ASN A 301 -41.81 -13.90 -3.38
C ASN A 301 -43.04 -13.01 -3.08
N GLY A 302 -42.93 -11.70 -3.31
CA GLY A 302 -43.97 -10.72 -3.00
C GLY A 302 -44.04 -10.29 -1.54
N THR A 303 -43.18 -10.84 -0.66
CA THR A 303 -42.96 -10.31 0.69
C THR A 303 -42.01 -9.13 0.57
N ALA A 304 -42.43 -7.95 1.03
CA ALA A 304 -41.58 -6.76 1.02
C ALA A 304 -40.37 -6.95 1.94
N VAL A 305 -39.20 -6.48 1.52
CA VAL A 305 -37.96 -6.48 2.31
C VAL A 305 -37.33 -5.09 2.28
N ALA A 306 -36.94 -4.59 3.45
CA ALA A 306 -36.28 -3.31 3.63
C ALA A 306 -34.92 -3.45 4.31
N THR A 307 -34.71 -4.52 5.08
CA THR A 307 -33.45 -4.79 5.79
C THR A 307 -32.74 -6.05 5.28
N SER A 308 -31.43 -6.11 5.47
CA SER A 308 -30.62 -7.31 5.18
C SER A 308 -31.11 -8.51 5.99
N SER A 309 -31.50 -8.30 7.26
CA SER A 309 -32.05 -9.35 8.13
C SER A 309 -33.37 -9.92 7.56
N GLU A 310 -34.28 -9.07 7.09
CA GLU A 310 -35.53 -9.50 6.45
C GLU A 310 -35.26 -10.27 5.14
N PHE A 311 -34.30 -9.81 4.34
CA PHE A 311 -33.88 -10.50 3.12
C PHE A 311 -33.31 -11.89 3.43
N GLU A 312 -32.37 -11.98 4.38
CA GLU A 312 -31.74 -13.25 4.78
C GLU A 312 -32.76 -14.21 5.40
N GLN A 313 -33.66 -13.72 6.26
CA GLN A 313 -34.73 -14.52 6.83
C GLN A 313 -35.64 -15.08 5.74
N THR A 314 -36.11 -14.25 4.81
CA THR A 314 -36.99 -14.70 3.72
C THR A 314 -36.26 -15.67 2.78
N ALA A 315 -34.96 -15.45 2.54
CA ALA A 315 -34.12 -16.36 1.77
C ALA A 315 -33.95 -17.72 2.44
N SER A 316 -33.90 -17.76 3.77
CA SER A 316 -33.80 -19.01 4.53
C SER A 316 -35.05 -19.89 4.38
N GLU A 317 -36.25 -19.31 4.21
CA GLU A 317 -37.50 -20.06 4.15
C GLU A 317 -37.73 -20.76 2.80
N HIS A 318 -37.07 -20.31 1.73
CA HIS A 318 -37.35 -20.75 0.36
C HIS A 318 -36.08 -21.11 -0.41
N PRO A 319 -35.91 -22.34 -0.92
CA PRO A 319 -34.75 -22.73 -1.72
C PRO A 319 -34.71 -22.05 -3.10
N VAL A 320 -35.87 -21.61 -3.60
CA VAL A 320 -36.02 -20.83 -4.83
C VAL A 320 -37.01 -19.70 -4.56
N ALA A 321 -36.66 -18.49 -4.96
CA ALA A 321 -37.54 -17.33 -4.80
C ALA A 321 -37.48 -16.39 -6.01
N THR A 322 -38.55 -15.62 -6.19
CA THR A 322 -38.61 -14.49 -7.12
C THR A 322 -38.21 -13.22 -6.39
N LEU A 323 -37.08 -12.63 -6.78
CA LEU A 323 -36.63 -11.33 -6.34
C LEU A 323 -37.25 -10.25 -7.23
N GLU A 324 -37.81 -9.21 -6.64
CA GLU A 324 -38.29 -8.01 -7.35
C GLU A 324 -37.41 -6.83 -7.00
N THR A 325 -36.96 -6.09 -8.01
CA THR A 325 -36.15 -4.89 -7.82
C THR A 325 -36.99 -3.62 -7.90
N GLU A 326 -36.45 -2.51 -7.40
CA GLU A 326 -37.09 -1.20 -7.47
C GLU A 326 -37.36 -0.74 -8.93
N SER A 327 -36.54 -1.18 -9.89
CA SER A 327 -36.76 -0.90 -11.31
C SER A 327 -37.92 -1.70 -11.92
N GLY A 328 -38.53 -2.61 -11.15
CA GLY A 328 -39.59 -3.52 -11.58
C GLY A 328 -39.08 -4.76 -12.31
N GLU A 329 -37.77 -5.06 -12.23
CA GLU A 329 -37.22 -6.31 -12.73
C GLU A 329 -37.54 -7.44 -11.76
N THR A 330 -37.91 -8.62 -12.29
CA THR A 330 -38.20 -9.81 -11.48
C THR A 330 -37.32 -10.96 -11.93
N VAL A 331 -36.56 -11.55 -11.01
CA VAL A 331 -35.67 -12.68 -11.27
C VAL A 331 -36.01 -13.83 -10.33
N THR A 332 -36.33 -15.00 -10.89
CA THR A 332 -36.52 -16.23 -10.10
C THR A 332 -35.22 -17.02 -10.07
N THR A 333 -34.69 -17.24 -8.89
CA THR A 333 -33.37 -17.86 -8.70
C THR A 333 -33.36 -18.76 -7.46
N PRO A 334 -32.56 -19.85 -7.44
CA PRO A 334 -32.25 -20.52 -6.19
C PRO A 334 -31.58 -19.54 -5.21
N LEU A 335 -31.92 -19.64 -3.93
CA LEU A 335 -31.27 -18.90 -2.85
C LEU A 335 -30.41 -19.88 -2.07
N GLY A 336 -29.09 -19.73 -2.06
CA GLY A 336 -28.23 -20.73 -1.41
C GLY A 336 -26.78 -20.32 -1.30
N ALA A 337 -25.97 -21.19 -0.71
CA ALA A 337 -24.52 -21.02 -0.70
C ALA A 337 -23.98 -21.17 -2.13
N TYR A 338 -23.41 -20.10 -2.68
CA TYR A 338 -22.69 -20.18 -3.95
C TYR A 338 -21.31 -20.78 -3.70
N VAL A 339 -20.96 -21.82 -4.46
CA VAL A 339 -19.68 -22.52 -4.32
C VAL A 339 -19.02 -22.73 -5.67
N LEU A 340 -17.69 -22.71 -5.68
CA LEU A 340 -16.89 -23.24 -6.80
C LEU A 340 -16.51 -24.68 -6.47
N VAL A 341 -16.81 -25.61 -7.36
CA VAL A 341 -16.46 -27.02 -7.17
C VAL A 341 -14.97 -27.21 -7.48
N ALA A 342 -14.24 -27.84 -6.57
CA ALA A 342 -12.82 -28.10 -6.76
C ALA A 342 -12.59 -29.15 -7.86
N GLU A 343 -11.60 -28.88 -8.72
CA GLU A 343 -11.19 -29.83 -9.77
C GLU A 343 -10.79 -31.17 -9.16
N ASP A 344 -11.29 -32.27 -9.74
CA ASP A 344 -11.05 -33.65 -9.25
C ASP A 344 -11.45 -33.87 -7.77
N GLY A 345 -12.31 -33.01 -7.22
CA GLY A 345 -12.76 -33.07 -5.83
C GLY A 345 -13.88 -34.10 -5.55
N PRO A 346 -14.18 -34.39 -4.26
CA PRO A 346 -15.23 -35.35 -3.88
C PRO A 346 -16.61 -35.06 -4.48
N LEU A 347 -17.04 -33.80 -4.52
CA LEU A 347 -18.30 -33.41 -5.13
C LEU A 347 -18.26 -33.52 -6.67
N ALA A 348 -17.14 -33.17 -7.31
CA ALA A 348 -16.96 -33.34 -8.76
C ALA A 348 -17.05 -34.81 -9.18
N ALA A 349 -16.50 -35.73 -8.36
CA ALA A 349 -16.55 -37.17 -8.60
C ALA A 349 -17.99 -37.74 -8.66
N GLU A 350 -18.95 -37.07 -8.02
CA GLU A 350 -20.38 -37.43 -8.02
C GLU A 350 -21.16 -36.73 -9.16
N GLY A 351 -20.47 -36.08 -10.10
CA GLY A 351 -21.06 -35.48 -11.30
C GLY A 351 -21.48 -34.02 -11.16
N ALA A 352 -21.00 -33.33 -10.13
CA ALA A 352 -21.11 -31.88 -10.02
C ALA A 352 -20.21 -31.17 -11.06
N PRO A 353 -20.48 -29.90 -11.41
CA PRO A 353 -19.77 -29.19 -12.46
C PRO A 353 -18.31 -28.91 -12.06
N ASP A 354 -17.40 -29.66 -12.66
CA ASP A 354 -15.97 -29.69 -12.33
C ASP A 354 -15.26 -28.37 -12.70
N GLY A 355 -14.72 -27.68 -11.70
CA GLY A 355 -14.08 -26.36 -11.86
C GLY A 355 -15.05 -25.16 -12.01
N ASP A 356 -16.35 -25.41 -12.00
CA ASP A 356 -17.40 -24.42 -12.25
C ASP A 356 -18.23 -24.12 -10.97
N GLY A 357 -19.07 -23.08 -11.05
CA GLY A 357 -19.89 -22.63 -9.94
C GLY A 357 -21.25 -23.32 -9.85
N MET A 358 -21.74 -23.55 -8.63
CA MET A 358 -23.10 -24.03 -8.38
C MET A 358 -23.66 -23.43 -7.08
N ILE A 359 -24.98 -23.53 -6.89
CA ILE A 359 -25.67 -23.03 -5.70
C ILE A 359 -26.18 -24.20 -4.87
N ILE A 360 -25.66 -24.39 -3.66
CA ILE A 360 -26.11 -25.42 -2.72
C ILE A 360 -27.21 -24.83 -1.83
N THR A 361 -28.36 -25.49 -1.81
CA THR A 361 -29.55 -25.03 -1.07
C THR A 361 -29.87 -25.89 0.15
N GLU A 362 -29.37 -27.12 0.20
CA GLU A 362 -29.65 -28.06 1.29
C GLU A 362 -28.48 -29.03 1.47
N VAL A 363 -28.22 -29.41 2.73
CA VAL A 363 -27.29 -30.46 3.14
C VAL A 363 -27.98 -31.33 4.18
N ASN A 364 -28.11 -32.64 3.94
CA ASN A 364 -28.73 -33.60 4.85
C ASN A 364 -30.15 -33.24 5.33
N GLY A 365 -30.94 -32.52 4.52
CA GLY A 365 -32.25 -32.02 4.96
C GLY A 365 -32.22 -30.62 5.57
N GLU A 366 -31.03 -30.08 5.87
CA GLU A 366 -30.85 -28.77 6.48
C GLU A 366 -30.62 -27.69 5.43
N ARG A 367 -31.28 -26.54 5.62
CA ARG A 367 -31.26 -25.43 4.67
C ARG A 367 -29.93 -24.66 4.71
N THR A 368 -29.31 -24.49 3.55
CA THR A 368 -28.06 -23.71 3.42
C THR A 368 -28.27 -22.47 2.54
N HIS A 369 -28.80 -21.39 3.13
CA HIS A 369 -29.09 -20.15 2.39
C HIS A 369 -27.84 -19.25 2.19
N SER A 370 -26.77 -19.48 2.94
CA SER A 370 -25.51 -18.73 2.88
C SER A 370 -24.31 -19.66 3.04
N GLY A 371 -23.11 -19.16 2.70
CA GLY A 371 -21.86 -19.90 2.93
C GLY A 371 -21.65 -20.29 4.40
N THR A 372 -22.02 -19.43 5.33
CA THR A 372 -21.97 -19.71 6.77
C THR A 372 -22.92 -20.85 7.16
N ALA A 373 -24.15 -20.83 6.64
CA ALA A 373 -25.11 -21.91 6.88
C ALA A 373 -24.63 -23.24 6.29
N LEU A 374 -23.95 -23.21 5.13
CA LEU A 374 -23.33 -24.40 4.55
C LEU A 374 -22.19 -24.95 5.42
N MET A 375 -21.31 -24.09 5.92
CA MET A 375 -20.25 -24.52 6.83
C MET A 375 -20.80 -25.15 8.11
N GLN A 376 -21.84 -24.54 8.69
CA GLN A 376 -22.52 -25.09 9.88
C GLN A 376 -23.17 -26.45 9.61
N ALA A 377 -23.84 -26.61 8.47
CA ALA A 377 -24.48 -27.89 8.10
C ALA A 377 -23.47 -29.02 7.81
N LEU A 378 -22.20 -28.69 7.55
CA LEU A 378 -21.10 -29.63 7.36
C LEU A 378 -20.24 -29.81 8.61
N GLU A 379 -20.51 -29.06 9.68
CA GLU A 379 -19.69 -29.05 10.89
C GLU A 379 -19.75 -30.40 11.61
N GLY A 380 -18.59 -30.92 12.02
CA GLY A 380 -18.47 -32.18 12.73
C GLY A 380 -18.50 -33.45 11.85
N GLY A 381 -18.58 -33.31 10.53
CA GLY A 381 -18.44 -34.45 9.59
C GLY A 381 -17.00 -34.97 9.53
N GLU A 382 -16.83 -36.29 9.57
CA GLU A 382 -15.54 -36.96 9.50
C GLU A 382 -15.24 -37.48 8.07
N PRO A 383 -13.95 -37.65 7.69
CA PRO A 383 -13.61 -38.32 6.45
C PRO A 383 -14.25 -39.71 6.35
N GLY A 384 -14.98 -39.97 5.26
CA GLY A 384 -15.73 -41.20 5.03
C GLY A 384 -17.23 -41.09 5.33
N ASP A 385 -17.68 -40.02 5.99
CA ASP A 385 -19.11 -39.74 6.16
C ASP A 385 -19.78 -39.42 4.82
N ARG A 386 -21.07 -39.75 4.72
CA ARG A 386 -21.88 -39.46 3.54
C ARG A 386 -22.80 -38.29 3.81
N VAL A 387 -22.80 -37.32 2.89
CA VAL A 387 -23.67 -36.15 2.94
C VAL A 387 -24.50 -36.05 1.67
N THR A 388 -25.80 -35.83 1.85
CA THR A 388 -26.73 -35.58 0.74
C THR A 388 -26.78 -34.07 0.49
N LEU A 389 -26.47 -33.64 -0.72
CA LEU A 389 -26.49 -32.23 -1.12
C LEU A 389 -27.60 -32.01 -2.15
N ILE A 390 -28.33 -30.91 -2.01
CA ILE A 390 -29.28 -30.44 -3.04
C ILE A 390 -28.77 -29.12 -3.56
N GLY A 391 -28.41 -29.11 -4.84
CA GLY A 391 -27.84 -27.94 -5.50
C GLY A 391 -28.49 -27.65 -6.84
N TYR A 392 -28.17 -26.47 -7.36
CA TYR A 392 -28.63 -25.97 -8.64
C TYR A 392 -27.44 -25.68 -9.55
N VAL A 393 -27.48 -26.26 -10.75
CA VAL A 393 -26.51 -26.05 -11.82
C VAL A 393 -27.28 -25.58 -13.04
N ASP A 394 -26.95 -24.42 -13.59
CA ASP A 394 -27.69 -23.79 -14.70
C ASP A 394 -29.22 -23.74 -14.46
N GLY A 395 -29.63 -23.52 -13.20
CA GLY A 395 -31.03 -23.46 -12.78
C GLY A 395 -31.74 -24.82 -12.64
N SER A 396 -31.06 -25.94 -12.92
CA SER A 396 -31.60 -27.29 -12.76
C SER A 396 -31.29 -27.83 -11.37
N ARG A 397 -32.30 -28.36 -10.67
CA ARG A 397 -32.16 -28.95 -9.33
C ARG A 397 -31.59 -30.36 -9.44
N GLU A 398 -30.43 -30.57 -8.83
CA GLU A 398 -29.72 -31.84 -8.78
C GLU A 398 -29.53 -32.31 -7.33
N THR A 399 -29.29 -33.61 -7.15
CA THR A 399 -29.02 -34.20 -5.83
C THR A 399 -27.74 -35.03 -5.91
N TYR A 400 -26.83 -34.79 -4.96
CA TYR A 400 -25.52 -35.43 -4.91
C TYR A 400 -25.37 -36.16 -3.58
N GLU A 401 -24.77 -37.35 -3.62
CA GLU A 401 -24.43 -38.16 -2.44
C GLU A 401 -22.92 -38.19 -2.32
N VAL A 402 -22.34 -37.24 -1.58
CA VAL A 402 -20.90 -37.06 -1.52
C VAL A 402 -20.33 -37.77 -0.30
N THR A 403 -19.25 -38.52 -0.50
CA THR A 403 -18.45 -39.04 0.62
C THR A 403 -17.37 -38.02 0.97
N MET A 404 -17.36 -37.54 2.21
CA MET A 404 -16.40 -36.55 2.68
C MET A 404 -14.97 -37.12 2.62
N ALA A 405 -14.02 -36.33 2.11
CA ALA A 405 -12.62 -36.73 2.00
C ALA A 405 -11.75 -36.07 3.08
N GLU A 406 -10.56 -36.60 3.26
CA GLU A 406 -9.53 -36.02 4.12
C GLU A 406 -8.94 -34.75 3.48
N SER A 407 -8.59 -33.76 4.32
CA SER A 407 -7.95 -32.52 3.90
C SER A 407 -6.66 -32.31 4.70
N GLU A 408 -5.61 -31.80 4.04
CA GLU A 408 -4.38 -31.39 4.74
C GLU A 408 -4.54 -30.04 5.45
N GLN A 409 -5.63 -29.30 5.17
CA GLN A 409 -5.83 -27.92 5.63
C GLN A 409 -6.80 -27.81 6.80
N VAL A 410 -7.71 -28.77 6.96
CA VAL A 410 -8.75 -28.77 7.99
C VAL A 410 -8.93 -30.19 8.55
N ASP A 411 -9.19 -30.29 9.85
CA ASP A 411 -9.33 -31.57 10.55
C ASP A 411 -10.65 -32.30 10.22
N ASN A 412 -11.66 -31.56 9.74
CA ASN A 412 -12.97 -32.11 9.35
C ASN A 412 -12.93 -32.69 7.93
N GLY A 413 -13.86 -33.59 7.62
CA GLY A 413 -14.08 -34.06 6.27
C GLY A 413 -14.49 -32.90 5.33
N ILE A 414 -14.07 -32.98 4.06
CA ILE A 414 -14.39 -31.97 3.04
C ILE A 414 -15.20 -32.56 1.90
N ILE A 415 -16.06 -31.73 1.29
CA ILE A 415 -16.81 -32.08 0.07
C ILE A 415 -16.15 -31.56 -1.22
N GLY A 416 -15.02 -30.84 -1.11
CA GLY A 416 -14.30 -30.31 -2.28
C GLY A 416 -14.95 -29.09 -2.91
N VAL A 417 -15.28 -28.08 -2.09
CA VAL A 417 -15.85 -26.81 -2.56
C VAL A 417 -15.13 -25.61 -1.98
N SER A 418 -15.09 -24.52 -2.74
CA SER A 418 -14.68 -23.20 -2.28
C SER A 418 -15.90 -22.30 -2.17
N ILE A 419 -16.25 -21.95 -0.93
CA ILE A 419 -17.45 -21.18 -0.60
C ILE A 419 -17.23 -19.71 -0.94
N GLN A 420 -18.18 -19.11 -1.65
CA GLN A 420 -18.20 -17.67 -1.93
C GLN A 420 -19.10 -16.94 -0.93
N GLN A 421 -18.83 -15.65 -0.71
CA GLN A 421 -19.64 -14.81 0.17
C GLN A 421 -21.00 -14.46 -0.45
N GLY A 422 -21.99 -14.22 0.41
CA GLY A 422 -23.35 -13.83 0.01
C GLY A 422 -24.31 -15.00 -0.21
N ILE A 423 -25.48 -14.68 -0.76
CA ILE A 423 -26.55 -15.62 -1.10
C ILE A 423 -26.59 -15.70 -2.63
N SER A 424 -26.39 -16.89 -3.20
CA SER A 424 -26.41 -17.11 -4.66
C SER A 424 -25.48 -16.18 -5.44
N GLY A 425 -24.36 -15.79 -4.82
CA GLY A 425 -23.36 -14.92 -5.43
C GLY A 425 -23.68 -13.42 -5.35
N ILE A 426 -24.75 -13.02 -4.66
CA ILE A 426 -25.03 -11.62 -4.31
C ILE A 426 -24.77 -11.34 -2.84
N GLN A 427 -24.09 -10.23 -2.56
CA GLN A 427 -23.99 -9.63 -1.24
C GLN A 427 -24.91 -8.43 -1.18
N VAL A 428 -25.62 -8.27 -0.07
CA VAL A 428 -26.56 -7.17 0.13
C VAL A 428 -26.12 -6.29 1.30
N SER A 429 -26.48 -5.02 1.24
CA SER A 429 -26.38 -4.09 2.36
C SER A 429 -27.61 -3.20 2.37
N ASP A 430 -28.16 -2.96 3.54
CA ASP A 430 -29.31 -2.08 3.74
C ASP A 430 -28.94 -0.69 4.29
N PHE A 431 -27.65 -0.43 4.42
CA PHE A 431 -27.09 0.83 4.92
C PHE A 431 -26.08 1.39 3.92
N GLY A 432 -25.09 0.58 3.51
CA GLY A 432 -24.20 0.85 2.39
C GLY A 432 -23.12 1.90 2.65
N ILE A 433 -22.22 1.62 3.59
CA ILE A 433 -20.96 2.35 3.76
C ILE A 433 -19.77 1.42 3.54
N ASP A 434 -18.65 2.01 3.12
CA ASP A 434 -17.34 1.38 3.15
C ASP A 434 -16.51 2.02 4.27
N ALA A 435 -16.20 1.22 5.29
CA ALA A 435 -15.53 1.69 6.49
C ALA A 435 -14.02 1.84 6.24
N TYR A 436 -13.47 2.97 6.67
CA TYR A 436 -12.04 3.19 6.61
C TYR A 436 -11.33 2.36 7.69
N PRO A 437 -10.32 1.53 7.35
CA PRO A 437 -9.67 0.62 8.30
C PRO A 437 -8.66 1.36 9.20
N ALA A 438 -9.14 2.34 9.98
CA ALA A 438 -8.32 3.24 10.77
C ALA A 438 -7.46 2.50 11.80
N ALA A 439 -8.05 1.52 12.48
CA ALA A 439 -7.39 0.69 13.48
C ALA A 439 -6.24 -0.14 12.88
N ALA A 440 -6.46 -0.75 11.71
CA ALA A 440 -5.44 -1.53 11.02
C ALA A 440 -4.24 -0.66 10.61
N PHE A 441 -4.49 0.55 10.07
CA PHE A 441 -3.41 1.47 9.71
C PHE A 441 -2.63 1.98 10.93
N LEU A 442 -3.32 2.26 12.04
CA LEU A 442 -2.63 2.63 13.28
C LEU A 442 -1.79 1.48 13.83
N GLU A 443 -2.29 0.24 13.75
CA GLU A 443 -1.57 -0.96 14.19
C GLU A 443 -0.30 -1.22 13.34
N PHE A 444 -0.35 -0.99 12.03
CA PHE A 444 0.85 -1.03 11.18
C PHE A 444 1.91 -0.01 11.63
N LEU A 445 1.48 1.17 12.06
CA LEU A 445 2.36 2.21 12.60
C LEU A 445 2.83 1.93 14.03
N GLY A 446 2.51 0.77 14.61
CA GLY A 446 2.94 0.39 15.96
C GLY A 446 2.03 0.92 17.08
N GLY A 447 0.89 1.50 16.75
CA GLY A 447 -0.15 1.78 17.73
C GLY A 447 -0.84 0.50 18.23
N SER A 448 -1.65 0.63 19.28
CA SER A 448 -2.38 -0.48 19.88
C SER A 448 -3.86 -0.11 19.91
N PRO A 449 -4.63 -0.46 18.85
CA PRO A 449 -6.08 -0.27 18.88
C PRO A 449 -6.72 -1.16 19.95
N ASP A 450 -7.87 -0.73 20.48
CA ASP A 450 -8.58 -1.47 21.54
C ASP A 450 -9.22 -2.77 21.02
N THR A 451 -9.60 -2.79 19.75
CA THR A 451 -10.13 -3.98 19.07
C THR A 451 -9.05 -4.65 18.21
N PRO A 452 -8.95 -6.01 18.26
CA PRO A 452 -8.09 -6.75 17.35
C PRO A 452 -8.47 -6.48 15.89
N THR A 453 -7.46 -6.38 15.01
CA THR A 453 -7.65 -6.15 13.58
C THR A 453 -7.13 -7.34 12.77
N SER A 454 -7.39 -7.37 11.47
CA SER A 454 -6.77 -8.35 10.55
C SER A 454 -5.23 -8.29 10.54
N VAL A 455 -4.65 -7.19 11.02
CA VAL A 455 -3.21 -6.99 11.14
C VAL A 455 -2.64 -7.63 12.41
N SER A 456 -3.49 -7.98 13.38
CA SER A 456 -3.05 -8.50 14.68
C SER A 456 -2.25 -9.81 14.56
N GLU A 457 -2.51 -10.62 13.53
CA GLU A 457 -1.78 -11.86 13.24
C GLU A 457 -0.39 -11.64 12.62
N PHE A 458 -0.10 -10.43 12.12
CA PHE A 458 1.15 -10.16 11.43
C PHE A 458 2.29 -10.11 12.45
N SER A 459 3.37 -10.83 12.17
CA SER A 459 4.61 -10.71 12.93
C SER A 459 5.13 -9.27 12.89
N PHE A 460 5.92 -8.89 13.89
CA PHE A 460 6.55 -7.56 13.94
C PHE A 460 7.30 -7.21 12.64
N ALA A 461 8.00 -8.19 12.05
CA ALA A 461 8.70 -8.00 10.79
C ALA A 461 7.74 -7.74 9.61
N GLN A 462 6.63 -8.48 9.53
CA GLN A 462 5.60 -8.27 8.51
C GLN A 462 4.93 -6.90 8.65
N ARG A 463 4.69 -6.41 9.88
CA ARG A 463 4.13 -5.07 10.11
C ARG A 463 5.09 -3.97 9.65
N ILE A 464 6.38 -4.08 9.97
CA ILE A 464 7.41 -3.17 9.46
C ILE A 464 7.44 -3.16 7.94
N PHE A 465 7.45 -4.34 7.32
CA PHE A 465 7.45 -4.45 5.86
C PHE A 465 6.19 -3.81 5.25
N SER A 466 5.02 -4.07 5.83
CA SER A 466 3.74 -3.53 5.38
C SER A 466 3.64 -2.01 5.54
N THR A 467 4.35 -1.43 6.52
CA THR A 467 4.46 0.03 6.65
C THR A 467 5.02 0.69 5.38
N LEU A 468 5.95 0.01 4.69
CA LEU A 468 6.52 0.51 3.44
C LEU A 468 5.50 0.47 2.28
N LEU A 469 4.49 -0.39 2.40
CA LEU A 469 3.42 -0.54 1.43
C LEU A 469 2.22 0.36 1.74
N LEU A 470 2.10 0.95 2.93
CA LEU A 470 0.95 1.78 3.33
C LEU A 470 0.48 2.81 2.28
N PRO A 471 1.36 3.54 1.58
CA PRO A 471 0.91 4.48 0.55
C PRO A 471 0.22 3.80 -0.65
N PHE A 472 0.37 2.48 -0.79
CA PHE A 472 -0.10 1.67 -1.92
C PHE A 472 -0.90 0.44 -1.46
N ILE A 473 -1.21 0.33 -0.16
CA ILE A 473 -1.70 -0.91 0.45
C ILE A 473 -3.12 -1.27 0.02
N GLY A 474 -3.91 -0.28 -0.43
CA GLY A 474 -5.23 -0.53 -1.02
C GLY A 474 -5.13 -1.35 -2.31
N VAL A 475 -4.05 -1.20 -3.06
CA VAL A 475 -3.80 -1.98 -4.30
C VAL A 475 -2.99 -3.24 -4.03
N ALA A 476 -2.02 -3.18 -3.11
CA ALA A 476 -1.09 -4.28 -2.85
C ALA A 476 -1.57 -5.29 -1.80
N GLY A 477 -2.51 -4.91 -0.93
CA GLY A 477 -2.87 -5.65 0.28
C GLY A 477 -4.37 -5.84 0.53
N GLY A 478 -5.25 -5.41 -0.38
CA GLY A 478 -6.69 -5.66 -0.28
C GLY A 478 -7.43 -4.84 0.78
N PHE A 479 -6.84 -3.75 1.28
CA PHE A 479 -7.42 -2.91 2.33
C PHE A 479 -8.44 -1.86 1.82
N GLY A 480 -8.70 -1.79 0.50
CA GLY A 480 -9.59 -0.81 -0.12
C GLY A 480 -9.08 0.65 -0.13
N TYR A 481 -8.24 1.01 0.86
CA TYR A 481 -7.71 2.34 1.07
C TYR A 481 -6.18 2.37 1.13
N ASN A 482 -5.60 3.49 0.71
CA ASN A 482 -4.20 3.80 0.93
C ASN A 482 -4.04 4.70 2.15
N PHE A 483 -2.91 4.56 2.84
CA PHE A 483 -2.54 5.43 3.94
C PHE A 483 -1.31 6.25 3.56
N ALA A 484 -1.53 7.53 3.25
CA ALA A 484 -0.47 8.49 2.94
C ALA A 484 -0.06 9.35 4.16
N GLY A 485 -0.59 9.05 5.34
CA GLY A 485 -0.45 9.84 6.56
C GLY A 485 -1.79 10.32 7.11
N PHE A 486 -1.73 11.03 8.23
CA PHE A 486 -2.86 11.65 8.90
C PHE A 486 -3.26 12.93 8.14
N THR A 487 -3.94 12.77 7.00
CA THR A 487 -4.34 13.85 6.08
C THR A 487 -5.75 13.59 5.52
N GLY A 488 -6.40 14.64 4.98
CA GLY A 488 -7.74 14.52 4.41
C GLY A 488 -8.73 13.92 5.41
N ILE A 489 -9.55 12.97 4.95
CA ILE A 489 -10.56 12.30 5.79
C ILE A 489 -9.94 11.57 7.00
N ALA A 490 -8.72 11.06 6.87
CA ALA A 490 -8.05 10.34 7.95
C ALA A 490 -7.88 11.21 9.20
N THR A 491 -7.77 12.53 9.06
CA THR A 491 -7.64 13.43 10.23
C THR A 491 -8.83 13.39 11.18
N ASN A 492 -10.02 13.00 10.71
CA ASN A 492 -11.22 12.89 11.54
C ASN A 492 -11.27 11.58 12.33
N PHE A 493 -10.55 10.56 11.85
CA PHE A 493 -10.60 9.17 12.36
C PHE A 493 -9.62 8.91 13.50
N TYR A 494 -8.75 9.87 13.81
CA TYR A 494 -7.74 9.74 14.84
C TYR A 494 -7.80 10.90 15.82
N THR A 495 -7.37 10.63 17.04
CA THR A 495 -7.17 11.62 18.09
C THR A 495 -5.79 11.46 18.70
N VAL A 496 -5.34 12.46 19.45
CA VAL A 496 -4.04 12.44 20.12
C VAL A 496 -4.26 12.42 21.63
N GLN A 497 -3.57 11.50 22.29
CA GLN A 497 -3.63 11.26 23.71
C GLN A 497 -2.25 11.19 24.34
N GLY A 498 -2.20 11.04 25.67
CA GLY A 498 -0.95 10.90 26.40
C GLY A 498 -0.06 12.16 26.38
N PRO A 499 1.27 12.01 26.54
CA PRO A 499 2.19 13.13 26.74
C PRO A 499 2.27 14.12 25.57
N LEU A 500 2.05 13.65 24.34
CA LEU A 500 2.06 14.52 23.15
C LEU A 500 0.73 15.26 22.93
N GLY A 501 -0.35 14.90 23.66
CA GLY A 501 -1.64 15.58 23.59
C GLY A 501 -1.56 17.09 23.91
N ALA A 502 -0.59 17.51 24.73
CA ALA A 502 -0.36 18.92 25.04
C ALA A 502 0.03 19.78 23.81
N LEU A 503 0.53 19.15 22.74
CA LEU A 503 0.86 19.83 21.48
C LEU A 503 -0.38 20.02 20.59
N GLY A 504 -1.47 19.30 20.87
CA GLY A 504 -2.68 19.25 20.05
C GLY A 504 -2.57 18.29 18.86
N THR A 505 -3.72 18.01 18.24
CA THR A 505 -3.86 17.02 17.15
C THR A 505 -3.06 17.40 15.91
N THR A 506 -3.22 18.64 15.42
CA THR A 506 -2.60 19.07 14.16
C THR A 506 -1.07 19.02 14.18
N PRO A 507 -0.36 19.52 15.21
CA PRO A 507 1.10 19.45 15.24
C PRO A 507 1.64 18.02 15.36
N VAL A 508 0.94 17.14 16.07
CA VAL A 508 1.34 15.73 16.21
C VAL A 508 1.13 14.97 14.91
N PHE A 509 0.02 15.18 14.20
CA PHE A 509 -0.18 14.60 12.87
C PHE A 509 0.83 15.10 11.85
N LEU A 510 1.17 16.39 11.89
CA LEU A 510 2.24 16.94 11.06
C LEU A 510 3.59 16.27 11.36
N LEU A 511 3.93 16.12 12.64
CA LEU A 511 5.15 15.42 13.07
C LEU A 511 5.15 13.97 12.58
N ALA A 512 4.03 13.25 12.74
CA ALA A 512 3.89 11.88 12.28
C ALA A 512 4.09 11.76 10.76
N ASN A 513 3.46 12.64 9.98
CA ASN A 513 3.59 12.68 8.52
C ASN A 513 5.04 12.99 8.10
N VAL A 514 5.70 13.96 8.75
CA VAL A 514 7.11 14.29 8.46
C VAL A 514 8.03 13.11 8.79
N LEU A 515 7.84 12.43 9.92
CA LEU A 515 8.63 11.24 10.28
C LEU A 515 8.39 10.09 9.30
N PHE A 516 7.12 9.83 8.96
CA PHE A 516 6.73 8.80 8.00
C PHE A 516 7.36 9.03 6.63
N TRP A 517 7.15 10.21 6.04
CA TRP A 517 7.68 10.53 4.71
C TRP A 517 9.20 10.67 4.70
N THR A 518 9.81 11.23 5.73
CA THR A 518 11.28 11.25 5.84
C THR A 518 11.82 9.82 5.87
N GLY A 519 11.23 8.94 6.68
CA GLY A 519 11.67 7.55 6.77
C GLY A 519 11.50 6.78 5.48
N TRP A 520 10.29 6.86 4.90
CA TRP A 520 9.92 6.17 3.68
C TRP A 520 10.80 6.61 2.50
N ILE A 521 10.94 7.91 2.27
CA ILE A 521 11.76 8.45 1.17
C ILE A 521 13.23 8.11 1.36
N ASN A 522 13.77 8.17 2.58
CA ASN A 522 15.17 7.85 2.82
C ASN A 522 15.48 6.37 2.59
N LEU A 523 14.54 5.49 2.92
CA LEU A 523 14.67 4.08 2.57
C LEU A 523 14.71 3.90 1.05
N VAL A 524 13.80 4.57 0.32
CA VAL A 524 13.76 4.51 -1.14
C VAL A 524 15.02 5.12 -1.79
N ILE A 525 15.50 6.27 -1.32
CA ILE A 525 16.74 6.91 -1.81
C ILE A 525 17.94 5.99 -1.57
N GLY A 526 18.06 5.43 -0.37
CA GLY A 526 19.13 4.49 -0.04
C GLY A 526 19.08 3.24 -0.92
N GLN A 527 17.91 2.65 -1.08
CA GLN A 527 17.68 1.47 -1.93
C GLN A 527 17.94 1.76 -3.42
N PHE A 528 17.49 2.90 -3.92
CA PHE A 528 17.70 3.30 -5.31
C PHE A 528 19.19 3.51 -5.61
N ASN A 529 19.92 4.20 -4.72
CA ASN A 529 21.37 4.37 -4.88
C ASN A 529 22.17 3.07 -4.75
N LEU A 530 21.59 2.01 -4.19
CA LEU A 530 22.17 0.65 -4.22
C LEU A 530 21.72 -0.18 -5.41
N ILE A 531 21.06 0.37 -6.42
CA ILE A 531 20.92 -0.32 -7.69
C ILE A 531 22.33 -0.39 -8.32
N PRO A 532 22.84 -1.59 -8.70
CA PRO A 532 24.20 -1.76 -9.20
C PRO A 532 24.34 -1.32 -10.67
N THR A 533 24.04 -0.06 -10.94
CA THR A 533 24.08 0.59 -12.26
C THR A 533 24.83 1.92 -12.17
N PHE A 534 25.54 2.31 -13.22
CA PHE A 534 26.07 3.67 -13.36
C PHE A 534 24.96 4.60 -13.87
N PRO A 535 24.77 5.82 -13.33
CA PRO A 535 25.68 6.61 -12.49
C PRO A 535 25.44 6.55 -10.97
N LEU A 536 24.76 5.54 -10.45
CA LEU A 536 24.42 5.45 -9.01
C LEU A 536 25.61 4.96 -8.17
N ASP A 537 25.58 5.22 -6.87
CA ASP A 537 26.62 4.79 -5.92
C ASP A 537 26.88 3.28 -5.98
N GLY A 538 25.82 2.48 -6.12
CA GLY A 538 25.87 1.02 -6.25
C GLY A 538 26.72 0.58 -7.43
N GLY A 539 26.76 1.34 -8.52
CA GLY A 539 27.67 1.09 -9.64
C GLY A 539 29.15 1.30 -9.26
N HIS A 540 29.45 2.34 -8.47
CA HIS A 540 30.79 2.59 -7.95
C HIS A 540 31.22 1.52 -6.93
N ILE A 541 30.32 1.12 -6.03
CA ILE A 541 30.57 0.06 -5.05
C ILE A 541 30.74 -1.29 -5.75
N LEU A 542 29.90 -1.62 -6.73
CA LEU A 542 30.02 -2.84 -7.54
C LEU A 542 31.38 -2.88 -8.23
N ARG A 543 31.78 -1.79 -8.88
CA ARG A 543 33.06 -1.71 -9.60
C ARG A 543 34.24 -1.89 -8.65
N ALA A 544 34.27 -1.16 -7.53
CA ALA A 544 35.33 -1.28 -6.53
C ALA A 544 35.41 -2.70 -5.94
N SER A 545 34.26 -3.31 -5.64
CA SER A 545 34.17 -4.67 -5.10
C SER A 545 34.65 -5.72 -6.11
N THR A 546 34.23 -5.57 -7.38
CA THR A 546 34.63 -6.44 -8.48
C THR A 546 36.12 -6.33 -8.73
N GLU A 547 36.67 -5.11 -8.76
CA GLU A 547 38.10 -4.90 -8.94
C GLU A 547 38.91 -5.57 -7.82
N SER A 548 38.46 -5.43 -6.57
CA SER A 548 39.10 -6.09 -5.42
C SER A 548 39.11 -7.61 -5.58
N PHE A 549 38.01 -8.22 -6.01
CA PHE A 549 37.93 -9.66 -6.24
C PHE A 549 38.81 -10.11 -7.42
N VAL A 550 38.69 -9.43 -8.56
CA VAL A 550 39.43 -9.76 -9.79
C VAL A 550 40.93 -9.59 -9.60
N SER A 551 41.37 -8.63 -8.78
CA SER A 551 42.80 -8.44 -8.46
C SER A 551 43.45 -9.64 -7.76
N ARG A 552 42.65 -10.55 -7.18
CA ARG A 552 43.11 -11.79 -6.54
C ARG A 552 43.10 -13.00 -7.48
N LEU A 553 42.55 -12.86 -8.68
CA LEU A 553 42.46 -13.92 -9.66
C LEU A 553 43.67 -13.91 -10.61
N PRO A 554 44.12 -15.08 -11.10
CA PRO A 554 45.24 -15.18 -12.05
C PRO A 554 44.80 -14.82 -13.48
N VAL A 555 44.30 -13.60 -13.69
CA VAL A 555 43.85 -13.09 -14.99
C VAL A 555 44.78 -11.98 -15.47
N SER A 556 45.18 -12.05 -16.75
CA SER A 556 46.15 -11.11 -17.34
C SER A 556 45.59 -9.69 -17.54
N ASP A 557 44.27 -9.54 -17.60
CA ASP A 557 43.61 -8.25 -17.84
C ASP A 557 42.42 -8.01 -16.89
N GLY A 558 42.73 -7.88 -15.60
CA GLY A 558 41.73 -7.69 -14.56
C GLY A 558 40.86 -6.43 -14.75
N ARG A 559 41.38 -5.39 -15.42
CA ARG A 559 40.63 -4.17 -15.72
C ARG A 559 39.53 -4.43 -16.74
N ARG A 560 39.82 -5.17 -17.82
CA ARG A 560 38.79 -5.58 -18.80
C ARG A 560 37.73 -6.46 -18.16
N VAL A 561 38.13 -7.43 -17.34
CA VAL A 561 37.17 -8.31 -16.63
C VAL A 561 36.25 -7.49 -15.72
N THR A 562 36.81 -6.59 -14.91
CA THR A 562 36.02 -5.71 -14.02
C THR A 562 35.01 -4.87 -14.79
N THR A 563 35.46 -4.30 -15.92
CA THR A 563 34.61 -3.48 -16.79
C THR A 563 33.50 -4.31 -17.42
N ALA A 564 33.82 -5.49 -17.95
CA ALA A 564 32.86 -6.39 -18.57
C ALA A 564 31.77 -6.85 -17.58
N VAL A 565 32.16 -7.23 -16.36
CA VAL A 565 31.22 -7.63 -15.30
C VAL A 565 30.32 -6.45 -14.91
N SER A 566 30.89 -5.27 -14.70
CA SER A 566 30.11 -4.07 -14.31
C SER A 566 29.10 -3.67 -15.39
N ILE A 567 29.49 -3.72 -16.67
CA ILE A 567 28.61 -3.44 -17.81
C ILE A 567 27.53 -4.51 -17.90
N ALA A 568 27.87 -5.80 -17.78
CA ALA A 568 26.91 -6.88 -17.86
C ALA A 568 25.82 -6.75 -16.78
N ILE A 569 26.20 -6.47 -15.54
CA ILE A 569 25.23 -6.25 -14.44
C ILE A 569 24.39 -5.00 -14.72
N THR A 570 25.01 -3.89 -15.15
CA THR A 570 24.29 -2.65 -15.46
C THR A 570 23.24 -2.87 -16.56
N VAL A 571 23.61 -3.53 -17.66
CA VAL A 571 22.71 -3.82 -18.79
C VAL A 571 21.59 -4.76 -18.35
N SER A 572 21.90 -5.82 -17.60
CA SER A 572 20.89 -6.74 -17.07
C SER A 572 19.89 -6.04 -16.14
N MET A 573 20.37 -5.15 -15.25
CA MET A 573 19.50 -4.37 -14.36
C MET A 573 18.59 -3.42 -15.13
N ILE A 574 19.14 -2.64 -16.07
CA ILE A 574 18.35 -1.72 -16.88
C ILE A 574 17.32 -2.49 -17.71
N GLY A 575 17.74 -3.58 -18.36
CA GLY A 575 16.86 -4.45 -19.13
C GLY A 575 15.74 -5.05 -18.27
N GLY A 576 16.07 -5.54 -17.08
CA GLY A 576 15.11 -6.09 -16.12
C GLY A 576 14.09 -5.05 -15.64
N LEU A 577 14.55 -3.85 -15.27
CA LEU A 577 13.66 -2.76 -14.85
C LEU A 577 12.73 -2.30 -15.98
N LEU A 578 13.24 -2.17 -17.21
CA LEU A 578 12.42 -1.85 -18.37
C LEU A 578 11.37 -2.93 -18.65
N LEU A 579 11.76 -4.20 -18.50
CA LEU A 579 10.85 -5.32 -18.69
C LEU A 579 9.77 -5.38 -17.60
N MET A 580 10.11 -5.06 -16.35
CA MET A 580 9.12 -4.97 -15.26
C MET A 580 8.08 -3.88 -15.52
N VAL A 581 8.50 -2.70 -15.99
CA VAL A 581 7.60 -1.55 -16.19
C VAL A 581 6.81 -1.66 -17.50
N PHE A 582 7.47 -2.02 -18.59
CA PHE A 582 6.88 -1.99 -19.93
C PHE A 582 6.46 -3.36 -20.45
N GLY A 583 7.05 -4.45 -19.95
CA GLY A 583 6.76 -5.82 -20.37
C GLY A 583 5.28 -6.18 -20.28
N PRO A 584 4.59 -5.95 -19.15
CA PRO A 584 3.17 -6.27 -19.01
C PRO A 584 2.28 -5.60 -20.04
N ARG A 585 2.67 -4.45 -20.61
CA ARG A 585 1.89 -3.73 -21.65
C ARG A 585 2.31 -4.05 -23.07
N LEU A 586 3.54 -4.49 -23.26
CA LEU A 586 4.08 -4.82 -24.58
C LEU A 586 3.81 -6.29 -24.96
N LEU A 587 3.55 -7.14 -23.97
CA LEU A 587 3.38 -8.58 -24.12
C LEU A 587 1.92 -9.05 -23.99
N THR A 588 1.01 -8.18 -23.54
CA THR A 588 -0.45 -8.33 -23.66
C THR A 588 -0.97 -7.54 -24.85
#